data_AF-H1V680-F1
#
_entry.id   AF-H1V680-F1
#
_cell.length_a   1.000
_cell.length_b   1.000
_cell.length_c   1.000
_cell.angle_alpha   90.00
_cell.angle_beta   90.00
_cell.angle_gamma   90.00
#
_symmetry.space_group_name_H-M   'P 1'
#
loop_
_entity.id
_entity.type
_entity.pdbx_description
1 polymer ?
#
loop_
_entity_poly.entity_id
_entity_poly.type
_entity_poly.pdbx_seq_one_letter_code
_entity_poly.pdbx_strand_id
1 'polypeptide(L)'
;MKIDISIAVLLALAHRVSAQQAPWGQCGGNGWTGPTTCVAGWQCVKAHEWYSQCLEGTSSPSPTTLRTTTTSRPTVTITSSTARASSSAQSTTSARSSSSSSSSASASASAAPSACPGTFADVSAADFVKAMSPGWNLGNTLDAIPNEGSWNNPPVVERTFDDVKAAGFKSVRIPVTYSDHFTSAAPNYTVDAAWLQRVSDVVDMATARGFYVLTNVHH
;
A
#
# COMPACT_ATOMS: atom_id res chain seq x y z
N MET A 1 -32.15 -3.53 -74.41
CA MET A 1 -31.73 -4.49 -73.38
C MET A 1 -30.97 -3.69 -72.32
N LYS A 2 -31.65 -3.32 -71.22
CA LYS A 2 -31.06 -2.61 -70.07
C LYS A 2 -30.46 -3.66 -69.15
N ILE A 3 -29.17 -3.52 -68.83
CA ILE A 3 -28.48 -4.40 -67.88
C ILE A 3 -28.26 -3.55 -66.63
N ASP A 4 -29.15 -3.73 -65.67
CA ASP A 4 -29.06 -3.18 -64.33
C ASP A 4 -28.01 -4.00 -63.56
N ILE A 5 -26.86 -3.42 -63.24
CA ILE A 5 -25.84 -4.04 -62.40
C ILE A 5 -25.96 -3.42 -61.00
N SER A 6 -26.60 -4.18 -60.13
CA SER A 6 -26.74 -3.95 -58.70
C SER A 6 -25.37 -3.74 -58.05
N ILE A 7 -25.17 -2.56 -57.46
CA ILE A 7 -24.01 -2.23 -56.64
C ILE A 7 -24.07 -3.07 -55.37
N ALA A 8 -23.10 -3.97 -55.24
CA ALA A 8 -22.92 -4.87 -54.12
C ALA A 8 -22.77 -4.09 -52.81
N VAL A 9 -23.55 -4.51 -51.82
CA VAL A 9 -23.43 -4.09 -50.42
C VAL A 9 -22.07 -4.55 -49.89
N LEU A 10 -21.12 -3.62 -49.80
CA LEU A 10 -19.88 -3.78 -49.04
C LEU A 10 -20.23 -3.72 -47.55
N LEU A 11 -20.52 -4.88 -46.98
CA LEU A 11 -20.64 -5.07 -45.54
C LEU A 11 -19.25 -4.85 -44.91
N ALA A 12 -19.06 -3.69 -44.28
CA ALA A 12 -17.86 -3.40 -43.51
C ALA A 12 -17.77 -4.37 -42.32
N LEU A 13 -16.83 -5.32 -42.37
CA LEU A 13 -16.39 -6.07 -41.19
C LEU A 13 -15.68 -5.09 -40.25
N ALA A 14 -16.43 -4.48 -39.34
CA ALA A 14 -15.89 -3.80 -38.17
C ALA A 14 -15.21 -4.87 -37.30
N HIS A 15 -13.90 -5.02 -37.47
CA HIS A 15 -13.08 -5.80 -36.57
C HIS A 15 -13.17 -5.13 -35.20
N ARG A 16 -13.88 -5.74 -34.25
CA ARG A 16 -13.80 -5.34 -32.86
C ARG A 16 -12.41 -5.69 -32.36
N VAL A 17 -11.49 -4.73 -32.42
CA VAL A 17 -10.26 -4.79 -31.65
C VAL A 17 -10.67 -4.73 -30.18
N SER A 18 -10.73 -5.88 -29.52
CA SER A 18 -10.81 -5.93 -28.07
C SER A 18 -9.45 -5.45 -27.57
N ALA A 19 -9.38 -4.17 -27.18
CA ALA A 19 -8.18 -3.66 -26.52
C ALA A 19 -7.98 -4.46 -25.24
N GLN A 20 -6.86 -5.16 -25.13
CA GLN A 20 -6.46 -5.83 -23.89
C GLN A 20 -5.87 -4.81 -22.93
N GLN A 21 -6.17 -4.95 -21.65
CA GLN A 21 -5.63 -4.08 -20.62
C GLN A 21 -4.19 -4.48 -20.27
N ALA A 22 -3.33 -3.47 -20.11
CA ALA A 22 -1.96 -3.64 -19.68
C ALA A 22 -1.88 -4.31 -18.29
N PRO A 23 -0.74 -4.94 -17.96
CA PRO A 23 -0.45 -5.40 -16.61
C PRO A 23 -0.80 -4.36 -15.55
N TRP A 24 -1.48 -4.76 -14.47
CA TRP A 24 -1.92 -3.88 -13.38
C TRP A 24 -2.93 -2.78 -13.77
N GLY A 25 -3.42 -2.74 -15.01
CA GLY A 25 -4.45 -1.80 -15.42
C GLY A 25 -5.84 -2.18 -14.90
N GLN A 26 -6.74 -1.17 -14.83
CA GLN A 26 -8.14 -1.40 -14.48
C GLN A 26 -8.84 -2.17 -15.60
N CYS A 27 -9.49 -3.28 -15.23
CA CYS A 27 -10.19 -4.20 -16.12
C CYS A 27 -11.67 -4.39 -15.75
N GLY A 28 -12.18 -3.64 -14.79
CA GLY A 28 -13.58 -3.74 -14.38
C GLY A 28 -13.93 -2.81 -13.22
N GLY A 29 -15.19 -2.89 -12.80
CA GLY A 29 -15.78 -2.04 -11.78
C GLY A 29 -17.07 -1.38 -12.24
N ASN A 30 -17.95 -1.02 -11.31
CA ASN A 30 -19.16 -0.26 -11.60
C ASN A 30 -18.80 1.04 -12.35
N GLY A 31 -19.41 1.25 -13.52
CA GLY A 31 -19.18 2.42 -14.37
C GLY A 31 -17.92 2.35 -15.25
N TRP A 32 -17.13 1.27 -15.20
CA TRP A 32 -15.97 1.09 -16.09
C TRP A 32 -16.40 0.85 -17.54
N THR A 33 -15.91 1.67 -18.47
CA THR A 33 -16.19 1.58 -19.91
C THR A 33 -14.99 1.15 -20.75
N GLY A 34 -13.85 0.87 -20.10
CA GLY A 34 -12.62 0.46 -20.77
C GLY A 34 -12.50 -1.04 -21.00
N PRO A 35 -11.30 -1.50 -21.41
CA PRO A 35 -10.96 -2.92 -21.56
C PRO A 35 -11.35 -3.78 -20.35
N THR A 36 -11.99 -4.92 -20.57
CA THR A 36 -12.31 -5.90 -19.51
C THR A 36 -11.46 -7.16 -19.54
N THR A 37 -10.68 -7.33 -20.60
CA THR A 37 -9.78 -8.46 -20.81
C THR A 37 -8.35 -8.02 -20.58
N CYS A 38 -7.59 -8.75 -19.77
CA CYS A 38 -6.17 -8.48 -19.56
C CYS A 38 -5.31 -9.06 -20.68
N VAL A 39 -4.06 -8.61 -20.79
CA VAL A 39 -3.05 -9.25 -21.66
C VAL A 39 -2.85 -10.74 -21.30
N ALA A 40 -2.32 -11.52 -22.24
CA ALA A 40 -2.12 -12.96 -22.05
C ALA A 40 -1.30 -13.25 -20.78
N GLY A 41 -1.75 -14.20 -19.96
CA GLY A 41 -1.14 -14.54 -18.66
C GLY A 41 -1.66 -13.71 -17.48
N TRP A 42 -2.56 -12.76 -17.71
CA TRP A 42 -3.14 -11.90 -16.68
C TRP A 42 -4.65 -12.13 -16.58
N GLN A 43 -5.17 -12.07 -15.35
CA GLN A 43 -6.58 -12.25 -15.05
C GLN A 43 -7.16 -10.99 -14.43
N CYS A 44 -8.37 -10.63 -14.83
CA CYS A 44 -9.07 -9.51 -14.23
C CYS A 44 -9.62 -9.94 -12.86
N VAL A 45 -9.00 -9.48 -11.79
CA VAL A 45 -9.37 -9.81 -10.42
C VAL A 45 -10.14 -8.64 -9.81
N LYS A 46 -11.35 -8.91 -9.30
CA LYS A 46 -12.16 -7.91 -8.62
C LYS A 46 -11.54 -7.58 -7.26
N ALA A 47 -11.13 -6.33 -7.07
CA ALA A 47 -10.73 -5.83 -5.75
C ALA A 47 -11.96 -5.40 -4.94
N HIS A 48 -12.84 -4.62 -5.56
CA HIS A 48 -14.12 -4.20 -4.97
C HIS A 48 -15.15 -3.89 -6.06
N GLU A 49 -16.37 -3.49 -5.67
CA GLU A 49 -17.49 -3.28 -6.61
C GLU A 49 -17.18 -2.26 -7.71
N TRP A 50 -16.48 -1.19 -7.36
CA TRP A 50 -16.08 -0.12 -8.28
C TRP A 50 -14.74 -0.35 -9.00
N TYR A 51 -14.00 -1.42 -8.72
CA TYR A 51 -12.65 -1.61 -9.28
C TYR A 51 -12.23 -3.08 -9.39
N SER A 52 -11.75 -3.46 -10.58
CA SER A 52 -11.08 -4.74 -10.84
C SER A 52 -9.76 -4.47 -11.57
N GLN A 53 -8.71 -5.22 -11.26
CA GLN A 53 -7.36 -5.02 -11.78
C GLN A 53 -6.82 -6.28 -12.45
N CYS A 54 -6.05 -6.11 -13.52
CA CYS A 54 -5.28 -7.19 -14.11
C CYS A 54 -4.16 -7.61 -13.16
N LEU A 55 -4.23 -8.84 -12.66
CA LEU A 55 -3.20 -9.48 -11.84
C LEU A 55 -2.64 -10.72 -12.54
N GLU A 56 -1.44 -11.14 -12.18
CA GLU A 56 -0.80 -12.32 -12.77
C GLU A 56 -1.61 -13.58 -12.45
N GLY A 57 -2.08 -14.25 -13.49
CA GLY A 57 -2.79 -15.50 -13.38
C GLY A 57 -1.89 -16.63 -13.84
N THR A 58 -1.33 -17.38 -12.89
CA THR A 58 -0.89 -18.75 -13.19
C THR A 58 -2.14 -19.49 -13.68
N SER A 59 -2.20 -19.77 -14.98
CA SER A 59 -3.09 -20.80 -15.50
C SER A 59 -2.67 -22.09 -14.81
N SER A 60 -3.33 -22.43 -13.71
CA SER A 60 -3.15 -23.72 -13.06
C SER A 60 -3.80 -24.75 -13.99
N PRO A 61 -3.05 -25.64 -14.65
CA PRO A 61 -3.67 -26.87 -15.10
C PRO A 61 -4.20 -27.63 -13.86
N SER A 62 -5.35 -28.26 -14.07
CA SER A 62 -6.07 -29.22 -13.23
C SER A 62 -5.23 -29.98 -12.17
N PRO A 63 -5.75 -30.24 -10.96
CA PRO A 63 -5.04 -31.05 -9.97
C PRO A 63 -4.97 -32.49 -10.47
N THR A 64 -3.77 -32.91 -10.90
CA THR A 64 -3.47 -34.33 -11.11
C THR A 64 -3.34 -34.99 -9.75
N THR A 65 -4.26 -35.91 -9.49
CA THR A 65 -4.29 -36.79 -8.32
C THR A 65 -3.02 -37.66 -8.33
N LEU A 66 -2.13 -37.47 -7.36
CA LEU A 66 -1.07 -38.45 -7.09
C LEU A 66 -1.12 -38.91 -5.64
N ARG A 67 -1.18 -40.24 -5.53
CA ARG A 67 -1.52 -41.07 -4.38
C ARG A 67 -0.28 -41.38 -3.55
N THR A 68 -0.45 -41.22 -2.25
CA THR A 68 0.19 -41.82 -1.06
C THR A 68 1.31 -42.84 -1.26
N THR A 69 2.42 -42.65 -0.53
CA THR A 69 3.11 -43.76 0.16
C THR A 69 3.42 -43.37 1.61
N THR A 70 2.79 -44.09 2.53
CA THR A 70 2.94 -44.05 3.98
C THR A 70 4.15 -44.91 4.36
N THR A 71 5.06 -44.39 5.20
CA THR A 71 6.03 -45.21 5.93
C THR A 71 5.98 -44.82 7.39
N SER A 72 5.49 -45.74 8.23
CA SER A 72 5.36 -45.63 9.68
C SER A 72 6.64 -46.09 10.37
N ARG A 73 7.11 -45.33 11.37
CA ARG A 73 8.07 -45.75 12.41
C ARG A 73 7.79 -44.96 13.70
N PRO A 74 8.19 -45.46 14.88
CA PRO A 74 7.26 -45.87 15.91
C PRO A 74 7.11 -44.84 17.04
N THR A 75 5.99 -44.98 17.73
CA THR A 75 5.59 -44.36 18.98
C THR A 75 6.64 -44.49 20.09
N VAL A 76 7.04 -43.37 20.68
CA VAL A 76 7.68 -43.32 22.00
C VAL A 76 6.68 -42.71 22.96
N THR A 77 6.18 -43.54 23.88
CA THR A 77 5.29 -43.19 24.98
C THR A 77 6.12 -42.51 26.08
N ILE A 78 5.75 -41.30 26.48
CA ILE A 78 6.13 -40.74 27.78
C ILE A 78 4.86 -40.31 28.51
N THR A 79 4.68 -40.91 29.68
CA THR A 79 3.52 -40.82 30.56
C THR A 79 3.76 -39.76 31.64
N SER A 80 2.78 -38.85 31.76
CA SER A 80 2.25 -38.17 32.95
C SER A 80 3.15 -37.34 33.88
N SER A 81 2.73 -36.10 34.13
CA SER A 81 2.38 -35.68 35.50
C SER A 81 1.50 -34.41 35.51
N THR A 82 0.36 -34.57 36.17
CA THR A 82 -0.59 -33.54 36.61
C THR A 82 -0.02 -32.74 37.77
N ALA A 83 -0.13 -31.41 37.73
CA ALA A 83 -0.13 -30.58 38.92
C ALA A 83 -1.18 -29.47 38.78
N ARG A 84 -2.24 -29.62 39.57
CA ARG A 84 -3.29 -28.66 39.88
C ARG A 84 -2.81 -27.83 41.06
N ALA A 85 -2.92 -26.51 40.98
CA ALA A 85 -2.90 -25.64 42.14
C ALA A 85 -3.96 -24.55 41.99
N SER A 86 -4.97 -24.64 42.83
CA SER A 86 -5.96 -23.60 43.12
C SER A 86 -5.39 -22.64 44.16
N SER A 87 -5.73 -21.36 44.06
CA SER A 87 -5.97 -20.51 45.23
C SER A 87 -6.92 -19.38 44.86
N SER A 88 -7.92 -19.23 45.71
CA SER A 88 -9.12 -18.40 45.59
C SER A 88 -9.00 -17.17 46.49
N ALA A 89 -9.85 -16.18 46.18
CA ALA A 89 -10.37 -15.10 47.03
C ALA A 89 -9.38 -13.94 47.30
N GLN A 90 -9.80 -12.67 47.36
CA GLN A 90 -11.13 -12.19 47.74
C GLN A 90 -11.36 -10.74 47.28
N SER A 91 -12.63 -10.47 47.02
CA SER A 91 -13.25 -9.17 46.77
C SER A 91 -13.13 -8.20 47.95
N THR A 92 -13.01 -6.90 47.65
CA THR A 92 -13.62 -5.84 48.47
C THR A 92 -14.29 -4.78 47.61
N THR A 93 -15.41 -4.33 48.13
CA THR A 93 -16.51 -3.55 47.58
C THR A 93 -16.24 -2.06 47.34
N SER A 94 -16.90 -1.55 46.29
CA SER A 94 -17.70 -0.32 46.24
C SER A 94 -17.16 0.99 46.82
N ALA A 95 -16.97 1.98 45.93
CA ALA A 95 -17.52 3.32 46.16
C ALA A 95 -17.76 4.05 44.83
N ARG A 96 -19.02 4.44 44.65
CA ARG A 96 -19.59 5.28 43.60
C ARG A 96 -19.50 6.73 44.08
N SER A 97 -19.16 7.69 43.22
CA SER A 97 -19.83 8.99 43.06
C SER A 97 -19.03 9.98 42.20
N SER A 98 -19.58 10.25 41.01
CA SER A 98 -19.89 11.56 40.41
C SER A 98 -19.01 12.80 40.66
N SER A 99 -18.59 13.36 39.50
CA SER A 99 -18.60 14.77 39.08
C SER A 99 -17.72 15.79 39.81
N SER A 100 -16.77 16.36 39.08
CA SER A 100 -16.95 17.70 38.51
C SER A 100 -15.77 18.10 37.64
N SER A 101 -16.12 18.62 36.48
CA SER A 101 -15.30 19.32 35.52
C SER A 101 -14.59 20.53 36.15
N SER A 102 -13.31 20.72 35.84
CA SER A 102 -12.63 22.01 35.88
C SER A 102 -11.50 21.98 34.87
N SER A 103 -11.81 22.62 33.75
CA SER A 103 -11.00 22.82 32.57
C SER A 103 -9.68 23.49 32.95
N SER A 104 -8.59 22.73 32.92
CA SER A 104 -7.26 23.30 32.83
C SER A 104 -6.99 23.53 31.36
N ALA A 105 -7.18 24.77 30.91
CA ALA A 105 -6.77 25.21 29.59
C ALA A 105 -5.27 24.93 29.43
N SER A 106 -4.93 23.82 28.77
CA SER A 106 -3.63 23.70 28.13
C SER A 106 -3.65 24.71 27.02
N ALA A 107 -3.01 25.86 27.26
CA ALA A 107 -2.61 26.74 26.19
C ALA A 107 -1.83 25.88 25.20
N SER A 108 -2.39 25.67 23.99
CA SER A 108 -1.57 25.35 22.84
C SER A 108 -0.56 26.47 22.75
N ALA A 109 0.65 26.21 23.24
CA ALA A 109 1.79 26.99 22.85
C ALA A 109 1.84 26.84 21.33
N SER A 110 1.39 27.87 20.61
CA SER A 110 1.74 28.05 19.22
C SER A 110 3.26 27.98 19.19
N ALA A 111 3.79 26.83 18.76
CA ALA A 111 5.20 26.69 18.50
C ALA A 111 5.56 27.86 17.60
N ALA A 112 6.44 28.74 18.07
CA ALA A 112 6.98 29.81 17.24
C ALA A 112 7.45 29.15 15.94
N PRO A 113 7.16 29.74 14.77
CA PRO A 113 7.59 29.17 13.51
C PRO A 113 9.08 28.90 13.63
N SER A 114 9.45 27.63 13.53
CA SER A 114 10.86 27.24 13.49
C SER A 114 11.43 27.95 12.27
N ALA A 115 12.22 28.99 12.51
CA ALA A 115 12.87 29.71 11.43
C ALA A 115 13.79 28.70 10.75
N CYS A 116 13.43 28.25 9.54
CA CYS A 116 14.29 27.39 8.73
C CYS A 116 15.49 28.24 8.32
N PRO A 117 16.67 28.08 8.94
CA PRO A 117 17.81 28.91 8.64
C PRO A 117 18.36 28.40 7.30
N GLY A 118 17.98 29.06 6.22
CA GLY A 118 18.35 28.64 4.87
C GLY A 118 18.19 29.77 3.88
N THR A 119 19.02 29.74 2.84
CA THR A 119 18.83 30.60 1.67
C THR A 119 17.93 29.84 0.69
N PHE A 120 16.75 30.38 0.42
CA PHE A 120 15.83 29.82 -0.56
C PHE A 120 16.03 30.54 -1.90
N ALA A 121 16.11 29.77 -2.97
CA ALA A 121 16.09 30.29 -4.33
C ALA A 121 14.68 30.18 -4.89
N ASP A 122 14.22 31.25 -5.54
CA ASP A 122 12.95 31.21 -6.26
C ASP A 122 13.03 30.18 -7.40
N VAL A 123 12.00 29.34 -7.50
CA VAL A 123 11.87 28.33 -8.56
C VAL A 123 10.47 28.39 -9.13
N SER A 124 10.35 28.34 -10.46
CA SER A 124 9.04 28.24 -11.09
C SER A 124 8.47 26.82 -10.89
N ALA A 125 7.14 26.69 -10.80
CA ALA A 125 6.53 25.37 -10.70
C ALA A 125 6.90 24.46 -11.89
N ALA A 126 7.03 25.05 -13.10
CA ALA A 126 7.43 24.32 -14.29
C ALA A 126 8.87 23.79 -14.19
N ASP A 127 9.82 24.62 -13.73
CA ASP A 127 11.22 24.20 -13.57
C ASP A 127 11.36 23.16 -12.45
N PHE A 128 10.61 23.31 -11.36
CA PHE A 128 10.59 22.33 -10.27
C PHE A 128 10.12 20.96 -10.75
N VAL A 129 8.96 20.88 -11.42
CA VAL A 129 8.43 19.61 -11.96
C VAL A 129 9.36 19.03 -13.03
N LYS A 130 9.94 19.87 -13.88
CA LYS A 130 10.92 19.43 -14.88
C LYS A 130 12.17 18.84 -14.25
N ALA A 131 12.67 19.42 -13.16
CA ALA A 131 13.84 18.94 -12.43
C ALA A 131 13.59 17.58 -11.75
N MET A 132 12.35 17.33 -11.30
CA MET A 132 11.96 16.08 -10.65
C MET A 132 11.87 14.86 -11.60
N SER A 133 11.77 15.06 -12.92
CA SER A 133 11.46 13.99 -13.87
C SER A 133 12.72 13.25 -14.38
N PRO A 134 12.74 11.90 -14.41
CA PRO A 134 11.65 10.98 -14.05
C PRO A 134 11.60 10.66 -12.55
N GLY A 135 10.41 10.23 -12.07
CA GLY A 135 10.16 9.86 -10.68
C GLY A 135 9.85 8.38 -10.48
N TRP A 136 10.17 7.86 -9.30
CA TRP A 136 9.91 6.48 -8.86
C TRP A 136 9.08 6.46 -7.57
N ASN A 137 8.28 5.42 -7.33
CA ASN A 137 7.50 5.26 -6.09
C ASN A 137 8.04 4.12 -5.24
N LEU A 138 8.23 4.39 -3.95
CA LEU A 138 8.48 3.39 -2.92
C LEU A 138 7.14 2.78 -2.44
N GLY A 139 6.43 2.12 -3.35
CA GLY A 139 5.11 1.54 -3.06
C GLY A 139 5.19 0.30 -2.15
N ASN A 140 4.10 0.01 -1.45
CA ASN A 140 3.93 -1.14 -0.57
C ASN A 140 5.06 -1.28 0.47
N THR A 141 5.52 -0.14 1.01
CA THR A 141 6.57 -0.03 2.01
C THR A 141 6.03 0.70 3.24
N LEU A 142 6.20 2.03 3.37
CA LEU A 142 5.67 2.80 4.50
C LEU A 142 4.15 3.04 4.41
N ASP A 143 3.55 2.78 3.26
CA ASP A 143 2.12 2.76 3.01
C ASP A 143 1.45 1.45 3.42
N ALA A 144 2.23 0.39 3.70
CA ALA A 144 1.69 -0.89 4.12
C ALA A 144 0.97 -0.78 5.48
N ILE A 145 -0.13 -1.53 5.59
CA ILE A 145 -0.93 -1.65 6.82
C ILE A 145 -0.65 -3.01 7.47
N PRO A 146 -0.42 -3.09 8.80
CA PRO A 146 -0.36 -1.96 9.74
C PRO A 146 1.02 -1.30 9.88
N ASN A 147 2.10 -1.90 9.35
CA ASN A 147 3.46 -1.38 9.50
C ASN A 147 4.24 -1.56 8.19
N GLU A 148 5.35 -0.84 8.07
CA GLU A 148 6.40 -1.17 7.10
C GLU A 148 6.80 -2.64 7.21
N GLY A 149 6.81 -3.37 6.08
CA GLY A 149 7.06 -4.81 6.09
C GLY A 149 5.81 -5.69 6.11
N SER A 150 4.61 -5.12 6.30
CA SER A 150 3.38 -5.92 6.47
C SER A 150 2.82 -6.47 5.16
N TRP A 151 3.21 -5.91 4.02
CA TRP A 151 2.84 -6.39 2.69
C TRP A 151 4.01 -7.13 2.04
N ASN A 152 4.19 -7.00 0.73
CA ASN A 152 5.13 -7.80 -0.05
C ASN A 152 6.59 -7.31 -0.03
N ASN A 153 6.91 -6.21 0.65
CA ASN A 153 8.27 -5.67 0.72
C ASN A 153 8.74 -5.66 2.17
N PRO A 154 10.02 -5.99 2.45
CA PRO A 154 10.63 -5.74 3.75
C PRO A 154 10.85 -4.23 3.97
N PRO A 155 11.21 -3.80 5.20
CA PRO A 155 11.64 -2.44 5.44
C PRO A 155 12.74 -1.97 4.48
N VAL A 156 12.60 -0.76 3.94
CA VAL A 156 13.52 -0.23 2.94
C VAL A 156 14.89 0.04 3.57
N VAL A 157 15.93 -0.24 2.80
CA VAL A 157 17.32 0.02 3.14
C VAL A 157 17.91 1.05 2.18
N GLU A 158 18.97 1.72 2.62
CA GLU A 158 19.68 2.74 1.86
C GLU A 158 20.07 2.33 0.43
N ARG A 159 20.53 1.09 0.25
CA ARG A 159 20.93 0.55 -1.05
C ARG A 159 19.82 0.63 -2.10
N THR A 160 18.56 0.50 -1.69
CA THR A 160 17.41 0.65 -2.61
C THR A 160 17.44 2.01 -3.30
N PHE A 161 17.76 3.08 -2.56
CA PHE A 161 17.85 4.42 -3.12
C PHE A 161 19.11 4.62 -3.98
N ASP A 162 20.22 3.92 -3.67
CA ASP A 162 21.39 3.88 -4.55
C ASP A 162 21.05 3.26 -5.91
N ASP A 163 20.34 2.13 -5.91
CA ASP A 163 19.91 1.45 -7.13
C ASP A 163 18.92 2.31 -7.94
N VAL A 164 17.97 2.99 -7.28
CA VAL A 164 17.05 3.94 -7.93
C VAL A 164 17.81 5.13 -8.52
N LYS A 165 18.88 5.60 -7.86
CA LYS A 165 19.69 6.72 -8.36
C LYS A 165 20.50 6.29 -9.58
N ALA A 166 21.09 5.10 -9.52
CA ALA A 166 21.83 4.49 -10.63
C ALA A 166 20.92 4.24 -11.85
N ALA A 167 19.65 3.94 -11.64
CA ALA A 167 18.64 3.82 -12.70
C ALA A 167 18.26 5.17 -13.36
N GLY A 168 18.76 6.30 -12.85
CA GLY A 168 18.57 7.62 -13.47
C GLY A 168 17.33 8.39 -13.02
N PHE A 169 16.64 7.93 -11.97
CA PHE A 169 15.54 8.69 -11.38
C PHE A 169 16.04 9.94 -10.65
N LYS A 170 15.23 11.00 -10.69
CA LYS A 170 15.53 12.28 -10.05
C LYS A 170 14.63 12.59 -8.86
N SER A 171 13.46 11.96 -8.81
CA SER A 171 12.55 12.07 -7.68
C SER A 171 12.09 10.72 -7.17
N VAL A 172 11.77 10.68 -5.89
CA VAL A 172 11.08 9.55 -5.26
C VAL A 172 9.82 10.04 -4.57
N ARG A 173 8.72 9.29 -4.75
CA ARG A 173 7.53 9.44 -3.93
C ARG A 173 7.53 8.35 -2.86
N ILE A 174 7.43 8.75 -1.61
CA ILE A 174 7.41 7.91 -0.42
C ILE A 174 5.99 7.97 0.15
N PRO A 175 5.10 7.04 -0.24
CA PRO A 175 3.76 6.97 0.33
C PRO A 175 3.80 6.47 1.78
N VAL A 176 3.02 7.09 2.67
CA VAL A 176 3.02 6.75 4.11
C VAL A 176 1.60 6.63 4.65
N THR A 177 1.32 5.55 5.35
CA THR A 177 0.06 5.34 6.09
C THR A 177 0.29 5.66 7.57
N TYR A 178 -0.66 6.36 8.21
CA TYR A 178 -0.53 6.81 9.61
C TYR A 178 -1.63 6.26 10.52
N SER A 179 -2.68 5.66 9.96
CA SER A 179 -3.90 5.23 10.67
C SER A 179 -3.63 4.28 11.83
N ASP A 180 -2.70 3.34 11.68
CA ASP A 180 -2.29 2.40 12.74
C ASP A 180 -1.20 2.95 13.68
N HIS A 181 -0.71 4.16 13.42
CA HIS A 181 0.41 4.78 14.15
C HIS A 181 -0.01 5.98 15.00
N PHE A 182 -1.30 6.11 15.32
CA PHE A 182 -1.76 7.07 16.31
C PHE A 182 -1.69 6.47 17.73
N THR A 183 -0.99 7.16 18.63
CA THR A 183 -0.86 6.78 20.05
C THR A 183 -1.96 7.36 20.92
N SER A 184 -2.74 8.30 20.40
CA SER A 184 -3.88 8.89 21.09
C SER A 184 -5.07 9.03 20.15
N ALA A 185 -6.28 8.90 20.68
CA ALA A 185 -7.50 9.22 19.96
C ALA A 185 -7.78 10.74 19.94
N ALA A 186 -8.97 11.10 19.47
CA ALA A 186 -9.49 12.46 19.55
C ALA A 186 -9.37 13.04 20.98
N PRO A 187 -9.09 14.34 21.12
CA PRO A 187 -8.90 15.32 20.05
C PRO A 187 -7.46 15.41 19.51
N ASN A 188 -6.51 14.69 20.13
CA ASN A 188 -5.08 14.97 19.94
C ASN A 188 -4.49 14.28 18.71
N TYR A 189 -4.89 13.04 18.40
CA TYR A 189 -4.37 12.27 17.27
C TYR A 189 -2.83 12.30 17.18
N THR A 190 -2.15 12.17 18.31
CA THR A 190 -0.69 12.13 18.40
C THR A 190 -0.16 10.93 17.63
N VAL A 191 0.67 11.17 16.62
CA VAL A 191 1.39 10.12 15.88
C VAL A 191 2.52 9.58 16.74
N ASP A 192 2.77 8.28 16.66
CA ASP A 192 3.91 7.62 17.28
C ASP A 192 5.23 8.28 16.84
N ALA A 193 6.01 8.74 17.82
CA ALA A 193 7.29 9.37 17.58
C ALA A 193 8.30 8.43 16.89
N ALA A 194 8.26 7.12 17.16
CA ALA A 194 9.12 6.15 16.50
C ALA A 194 8.73 5.98 15.02
N TRP A 195 7.43 6.02 14.71
CA TRP A 195 6.96 5.99 13.32
C TRP A 195 7.38 7.25 12.56
N LEU A 196 7.19 8.44 13.16
CA LEU A 196 7.66 9.69 12.55
C LEU A 196 9.18 9.70 12.34
N GLN A 197 9.95 9.18 13.30
CA GLN A 197 11.40 9.06 13.15
C GLN A 197 11.74 8.13 11.97
N ARG A 198 11.08 6.98 11.86
CA ARG A 198 11.30 6.06 10.74
C ARG A 198 10.98 6.70 9.38
N VAL A 199 9.89 7.46 9.29
CA VAL A 199 9.55 8.22 8.08
C VAL A 199 10.64 9.24 7.75
N SER A 200 11.14 9.97 8.76
CA SER A 200 12.25 10.92 8.61
C SER A 200 13.51 10.21 8.10
N ASP A 201 13.88 9.07 8.69
CA ASP A 201 15.06 8.32 8.29
C ASP A 201 14.98 7.93 6.81
N VAL A 202 13.84 7.42 6.33
CA VAL A 202 13.66 7.04 4.91
C VAL A 202 13.69 8.25 3.98
N VAL A 203 13.16 9.40 4.41
CA VAL A 203 13.28 10.68 3.68
C VAL A 203 14.75 11.12 3.61
N ASP A 204 15.50 10.98 4.70
CA ASP A 204 16.93 11.31 4.76
C ASP A 204 17.75 10.38 3.85
N MET A 205 17.44 9.08 3.82
CA MET A 205 18.07 8.13 2.87
C MET A 205 17.93 8.62 1.41
N ALA A 206 16.77 9.17 1.04
CA ALA A 206 16.53 9.69 -0.30
C ALA A 206 17.17 11.08 -0.53
N THR A 207 16.97 12.03 0.38
CA THR A 207 17.47 13.40 0.21
C THR A 207 18.99 13.49 0.28
N ALA A 208 19.66 12.64 1.07
CA ALA A 208 21.12 12.52 1.09
C ALA A 208 21.71 12.12 -0.28
N ARG A 209 20.90 11.49 -1.16
CA ARG A 209 21.25 11.12 -2.54
C ARG A 209 20.80 12.16 -3.58
N GLY A 210 20.36 13.32 -3.12
CA GLY A 210 19.91 14.43 -3.95
C GLY A 210 18.65 14.11 -4.76
N PHE A 211 17.77 13.25 -4.24
CA PHE A 211 16.43 13.11 -4.80
C PHE A 211 15.56 14.30 -4.40
N TYR A 212 14.68 14.71 -5.31
CA TYR A 212 13.45 15.39 -4.90
C TYR A 212 12.52 14.37 -4.24
N VAL A 213 11.99 14.68 -3.06
CA VAL A 213 11.15 13.76 -2.31
C VAL A 213 9.72 14.28 -2.22
N LEU A 214 8.75 13.42 -2.53
CA LEU A 214 7.34 13.66 -2.30
C LEU A 214 6.84 12.69 -1.22
N THR A 215 6.32 13.20 -0.11
CA THR A 215 5.64 12.40 0.92
C THR A 215 4.15 12.73 0.96
N ASN A 216 3.31 11.84 1.49
CA ASN A 216 1.88 12.08 1.65
C ASN A 216 1.27 11.31 2.83
N VAL A 217 -0.03 11.50 3.04
CA VAL A 217 -0.91 10.57 3.77
C VAL A 217 -1.56 9.66 2.72
N HIS A 218 -1.41 8.34 2.86
CA HIS A 218 -1.70 7.40 1.79
C HIS A 218 -3.03 6.63 1.92
N HIS A 219 -3.10 5.64 2.81
CA HIS A 219 -4.32 4.85 3.10
C HIS A 219 -4.98 5.32 4.40
#